data_AF-A0A9E3T7F2-F1
#
_entry.id   AF-A0A9E3T7F2-F1
#
_cell.length_a   1.000
_cell.length_b   1.000
_cell.length_c   1.000
_cell.angle_alpha   90.00
_cell.angle_beta   90.00
_cell.angle_gamma   90.00
#
_symmetry.space_group_name_H-M   'P 1'
#
loop_
_entity.id
_entity.type
_entity.pdbx_description
1 polymer ?
#
loop_
_entity_poly.entity_id
_entity_poly.type
_entity_poly.pdbx_seq_one_letter_code
_entity_poly.pdbx_strand_id
1 'polypeptide(L)'
;MRLRTSLILCLLLLGTILFAPRTPVIAQDTCPVLVQTALEQMGQNCSGVGLNSACYGYTRVDSTFVVNTPADFFSQPSDQAQLAQMETISTRPLDLNLDQWGIALMNLRANVPGALPGQATVFMLMGDTEVDNAVPPDAMLPEVDPVETRTTAEARLASGPAANANRVALLASGARIQAQGLSPDGDW
;
A
#
# COMPACT_ATOMS: atom_id res chain seq x y z
N MET A 1 7.07 -80.28 -10.10
CA MET A 1 5.85 -79.51 -9.77
C MET A 1 6.14 -78.21 -9.02
N ARG A 2 7.06 -78.18 -8.04
CA ARG A 2 7.37 -76.99 -7.21
C ARG A 2 8.04 -75.81 -7.94
N LEU A 3 8.79 -76.05 -9.03
CA LEU A 3 9.46 -74.99 -9.80
C LEU A 3 8.48 -74.18 -10.68
N ARG A 4 7.45 -74.84 -11.22
CA ARG A 4 6.41 -74.20 -12.05
C ARG A 4 5.49 -73.29 -11.22
N THR A 5 5.16 -73.69 -9.99
CA THR A 5 4.36 -72.88 -9.07
C THR A 5 5.12 -71.64 -8.56
N SER A 6 6.44 -71.75 -8.36
CA SER A 6 7.29 -70.61 -7.97
C SER A 6 7.38 -69.55 -9.09
N LEU A 7 7.51 -70.00 -10.35
CA LEU A 7 7.58 -69.10 -11.50
C LEU A 7 6.27 -68.31 -11.73
N ILE A 8 5.12 -68.98 -11.57
CA ILE A 8 3.79 -68.37 -11.71
C ILE A 8 3.54 -67.34 -10.59
N LEU A 9 3.96 -67.63 -9.36
CA LEU A 9 3.83 -66.71 -8.23
C LEU A 9 4.70 -65.46 -8.43
N CYS A 10 5.91 -65.62 -8.98
CA CYS A 10 6.82 -64.51 -9.27
C CYS A 10 6.29 -63.61 -10.40
N LEU A 11 5.71 -64.20 -11.45
CA LEU A 11 5.06 -63.46 -12.54
C LEU A 11 3.80 -62.69 -12.09
N LEU A 12 3.01 -63.28 -11.17
CA LEU A 12 1.86 -62.60 -10.56
C LEU A 12 2.27 -61.41 -9.70
N LEU A 13 3.32 -61.55 -8.88
CA LEU A 13 3.88 -60.47 -8.06
C LEU A 13 4.49 -59.34 -8.91
N LEU A 14 5.15 -59.67 -10.02
CA LEU A 14 5.73 -58.67 -10.93
C LEU A 14 4.64 -57.91 -11.71
N GLY A 15 3.54 -58.60 -12.08
CA GLY A 15 2.40 -57.99 -12.75
C GLY A 15 1.65 -56.96 -11.91
N THR A 16 1.57 -57.17 -10.59
CA THR A 16 0.90 -56.22 -9.66
C THR A 16 1.67 -54.92 -9.46
N ILE A 17 2.99 -54.89 -9.63
CA ILE A 17 3.80 -53.68 -9.46
C ILE A 17 3.65 -52.74 -10.67
N LEU A 18 3.39 -53.29 -11.86
CA LEU A 18 3.25 -52.53 -13.11
C LEU A 18 1.88 -51.86 -13.27
N PHE A 19 0.86 -52.26 -12.48
CA PHE A 19 -0.51 -51.76 -12.56
C PHE A 19 -0.91 -50.83 -11.39
N ALA A 20 0.06 -50.29 -10.65
CA ALA A 20 -0.24 -49.26 -9.66
C ALA A 20 -0.82 -48.00 -10.37
N PRO A 21 -2.02 -47.52 -9.98
CA PRO A 21 -2.59 -46.31 -10.56
C PRO A 21 -1.67 -45.12 -10.24
N ARG A 22 -1.07 -44.55 -11.28
CA ARG A 22 -0.35 -43.27 -11.17
C ARG A 22 -1.39 -42.18 -11.11
N THR A 23 -1.70 -41.69 -9.91
CA THR A 23 -2.50 -40.48 -9.76
C THR A 23 -1.72 -39.31 -10.35
N PRO A 24 -2.29 -38.55 -11.30
CA PRO A 24 -1.63 -37.35 -11.81
C PRO A 24 -1.57 -36.32 -10.66
N VAL A 25 -0.35 -35.98 -10.25
CA VAL A 25 -0.12 -34.82 -9.37
C VAL A 25 -0.31 -33.58 -10.24
N ILE A 26 -1.47 -32.94 -10.14
CA ILE A 26 -1.71 -31.63 -10.73
C ILE A 26 -1.06 -30.60 -9.80
N ALA A 27 0.09 -30.07 -10.22
CA ALA A 27 0.92 -29.16 -9.42
C ALA A 27 0.75 -27.68 -9.77
N GLN A 28 -0.30 -27.27 -10.50
CA GLN A 28 -0.40 -25.91 -11.07
C GLN A 28 -1.75 -25.19 -10.89
N ASP A 29 -2.40 -25.31 -9.73
CA ASP A 29 -3.62 -24.50 -9.44
C ASP A 29 -3.72 -23.94 -8.01
N THR A 30 -2.70 -24.14 -7.17
CA THR A 30 -2.78 -23.75 -5.75
C THR A 30 -2.11 -22.39 -5.52
N CYS A 31 -2.89 -21.31 -5.57
CA CYS A 31 -2.55 -20.12 -4.78
C CYS A 31 -2.37 -20.57 -3.32
N PRO A 32 -1.20 -20.36 -2.69
CA PRO A 32 -0.97 -20.81 -1.32
C PRO A 32 -2.10 -20.32 -0.40
N VAL A 33 -2.54 -21.17 0.54
CA VAL A 33 -3.61 -20.84 1.49
C VAL A 33 -3.31 -19.53 2.23
N LEU A 34 -2.02 -19.28 2.51
CA LEU A 34 -1.54 -18.03 3.10
C LEU A 34 -1.92 -16.80 2.28
N VAL A 35 -1.78 -16.85 0.95
CA VAL A 35 -2.11 -15.71 0.08
C VAL A 35 -3.60 -15.40 0.11
N GLN A 36 -4.44 -16.42 0.04
CA GLN A 36 -5.90 -16.26 0.10
C GLN A 36 -6.33 -15.69 1.46
N THR A 37 -5.84 -16.28 2.54
CA THR A 37 -6.11 -15.82 3.91
C THR A 37 -5.67 -14.37 4.11
N ALA A 38 -4.48 -14.01 3.64
CA ALA A 38 -3.93 -12.68 3.84
C ALA A 38 -4.75 -11.60 3.11
N LEU A 39 -5.17 -11.86 1.88
CA LEU A 39 -6.00 -10.91 1.12
C LEU A 39 -7.42 -10.80 1.69
N GLU A 40 -8.01 -11.90 2.15
CA GLU A 40 -9.32 -11.88 2.82
C GLU A 40 -9.27 -11.09 4.13
N GLN A 41 -8.26 -11.35 4.97
CA GLN A 41 -8.10 -10.66 6.25
C GLN A 41 -7.78 -9.18 6.04
N MET A 42 -6.87 -8.83 5.12
CA MET A 42 -6.60 -7.43 4.80
C MET A 42 -7.87 -6.70 4.35
N GLY A 43 -8.73 -7.34 3.54
CA GLY A 43 -9.99 -6.76 3.11
C GLY A 43 -10.93 -6.46 4.28
N GLN A 44 -10.97 -7.33 5.30
CA GLN A 44 -11.76 -7.13 6.51
C GLN A 44 -11.14 -6.04 7.40
N ASN A 45 -9.85 -6.18 7.71
CA ASN A 45 -9.10 -5.30 8.61
C ASN A 45 -9.07 -3.85 8.13
N CYS A 46 -9.02 -3.62 6.81
CA CYS A 46 -8.87 -2.29 6.23
C CYS A 46 -10.09 -1.80 5.44
N SER A 47 -11.27 -2.43 5.62
CA SER A 47 -12.52 -2.07 4.91
C SER A 47 -12.97 -0.61 5.11
N GLY A 48 -12.51 0.06 6.17
CA GLY A 48 -12.87 1.43 6.52
C GLY A 48 -11.66 2.37 6.66
N VAL A 49 -10.59 2.16 5.89
CA VAL A 49 -9.40 3.01 5.97
C VAL A 49 -9.73 4.48 5.65
N GLY A 50 -9.38 5.37 6.57
CA GLY A 50 -9.63 6.81 6.45
C GLY A 50 -8.88 7.47 5.28
N LEU A 51 -9.27 8.69 4.91
CA LEU A 51 -8.50 9.49 3.96
C LEU A 51 -7.19 9.95 4.60
N ASN A 52 -6.12 9.95 3.80
CA ASN A 52 -4.76 10.26 4.22
C ASN A 52 -4.28 9.37 5.38
N SER A 53 -4.67 8.09 5.36
CA SER A 53 -4.35 7.12 6.40
C SER A 53 -3.70 5.87 5.83
N ALA A 54 -2.85 5.23 6.62
CA ALA A 54 -2.39 3.87 6.44
C ALA A 54 -3.17 2.93 7.37
N CYS A 55 -3.34 1.69 6.94
CA CYS A 55 -3.93 0.59 7.70
C CYS A 55 -2.98 -0.61 7.70
N TYR A 56 -2.75 -1.17 8.88
CA TYR A 56 -2.05 -2.43 9.06
C TYR A 56 -2.97 -3.56 8.54
N GLY A 57 -2.68 -4.08 7.34
CA GLY A 57 -3.57 -5.00 6.65
C GLY A 57 -3.39 -6.45 7.06
N TYR A 58 -2.16 -6.93 7.00
CA TYR A 58 -1.79 -8.29 7.35
C TYR A 58 -0.39 -8.29 7.97
N THR A 59 -0.07 -9.30 8.78
CA THR A 59 1.13 -9.42 9.64
C THR A 59 2.42 -8.85 9.04
N ARG A 60 3.43 -8.45 9.84
CA ARG A 60 4.75 -8.00 9.33
C ARG A 60 4.71 -6.71 8.51
N VAL A 61 3.98 -5.72 9.03
CA VAL A 61 4.14 -4.31 8.66
C VAL A 61 4.97 -3.63 9.75
N ASP A 62 6.01 -2.91 9.34
CA ASP A 62 6.86 -2.10 10.20
C ASP A 62 6.64 -0.61 9.87
N SER A 63 6.71 0.28 10.85
CA SER A 63 6.54 1.72 10.64
C SER A 63 7.32 2.57 11.63
N THR A 64 7.78 3.75 11.21
CA THR A 64 8.31 4.80 12.09
C THR A 64 7.44 6.06 12.04
N PHE A 65 7.53 6.89 13.08
CA PHE A 65 6.69 8.06 13.28
C PHE A 65 7.54 9.30 13.55
N VAL A 66 7.05 10.45 13.08
CA VAL A 66 7.71 11.75 13.26
C VAL A 66 7.76 12.18 14.74
N VAL A 67 6.85 11.66 15.56
CA VAL A 67 6.82 11.86 17.02
C VAL A 67 6.95 10.52 17.74
N ASN A 68 7.52 10.56 18.95
CA ASN A 68 7.61 9.38 19.80
C ASN A 68 6.21 8.84 20.11
N THR A 69 5.96 7.62 19.67
CA THR A 69 4.65 6.97 19.69
C THR A 69 4.76 5.63 20.43
N PRO A 70 3.73 5.20 21.18
CA PRO A 70 3.74 3.90 21.86
C PRO A 70 4.00 2.73 20.89
N ALA A 71 4.70 1.71 21.36
CA ALA A 71 5.07 0.56 20.53
C ALA A 71 3.88 -0.25 19.98
N ASP A 72 2.70 -0.13 20.62
CA ASP A 72 1.46 -0.79 20.25
C ASP A 72 0.54 0.04 19.32
N PHE A 73 0.94 1.26 18.96
CA PHE A 73 0.11 2.19 18.19
C PHE A 73 -0.23 1.73 16.76
N PHE A 74 0.70 1.06 16.09
CA PHE A 74 0.53 0.54 14.73
C PHE A 74 1.27 -0.79 14.62
N SER A 75 0.74 -1.80 15.28
CA SER A 75 1.46 -3.04 15.58
C SER A 75 0.68 -4.30 15.21
N GLN A 76 -0.63 -4.18 14.98
CA GLN A 76 -1.51 -5.31 14.72
C GLN A 76 -2.54 -4.99 13.63
N PRO A 77 -3.16 -6.03 13.02
CA PRO A 77 -4.12 -5.80 11.95
C PRO A 77 -5.32 -4.95 12.40
N SER A 78 -5.80 -4.10 11.50
CA SER A 78 -6.83 -3.07 11.70
C SER A 78 -6.37 -1.79 12.39
N ASP A 79 -5.12 -1.71 12.88
CA ASP A 79 -4.57 -0.44 13.33
C ASP A 79 -4.49 0.55 12.15
N GLN A 80 -4.82 1.82 12.42
CA GLN A 80 -4.76 2.89 11.43
C GLN A 80 -3.96 4.07 11.97
N ALA A 81 -3.16 4.67 11.10
CA ALA A 81 -2.38 5.86 11.42
C ALA A 81 -2.54 6.91 10.32
N GLN A 82 -2.48 8.19 10.68
CA GLN A 82 -2.44 9.27 9.68
C GLN A 82 -1.07 9.29 9.02
N LEU A 83 -1.05 9.39 7.68
CA LEU A 83 0.19 9.45 6.91
C LEU A 83 1.07 10.66 7.29
N ALA A 84 0.45 11.76 7.72
CA ALA A 84 1.17 12.95 8.19
C ALA A 84 1.99 12.71 9.47
N GLN A 85 1.68 11.65 10.24
CA GLN A 85 2.42 11.29 11.45
C GLN A 85 3.48 10.21 11.18
N MET A 86 3.41 9.55 10.01
CA MET A 86 4.33 8.48 9.63
C MET A 86 5.55 9.06 8.94
N GLU A 87 6.70 8.49 9.27
CA GLU A 87 7.97 8.76 8.59
C GLU A 87 8.27 7.66 7.58
N THR A 88 8.10 6.39 7.97
CA THR A 88 8.23 5.24 7.06
C THR A 88 7.13 4.22 7.29
N ILE A 89 6.77 3.49 6.24
CA ILE A 89 6.01 2.24 6.30
C ILE A 89 6.66 1.21 5.39
N SER A 90 6.90 0.02 5.92
CA SER A 90 7.48 -1.08 5.18
C SER A 90 6.75 -2.40 5.41
N THR A 91 6.83 -3.28 4.41
CA THR A 91 6.21 -4.61 4.39
C THR A 91 7.27 -5.67 4.16
N ARG A 92 6.99 -6.90 4.57
CA ARG A 92 7.89 -8.05 4.37
C ARG A 92 7.45 -8.94 3.20
N PRO A 93 8.40 -9.53 2.47
CA PRO A 93 8.09 -10.45 1.38
C PRO A 93 7.35 -11.71 1.87
N LEU A 94 6.67 -12.38 0.95
CA LEU A 94 6.02 -13.66 1.20
C LEU A 94 7.08 -14.73 1.48
N ASP A 95 7.00 -15.35 2.66
CA ASP A 95 7.79 -16.52 3.05
C ASP A 95 6.85 -17.64 3.52
N LEU A 96 6.73 -18.67 2.68
CA LEU A 96 5.88 -19.84 2.94
C LEU A 96 6.48 -20.81 3.97
N ASN A 97 7.78 -20.71 4.28
CA ASN A 97 8.39 -21.56 5.31
C ASN A 97 8.18 -20.99 6.71
N LEU A 98 8.10 -19.67 6.80
CA LEU A 98 7.89 -18.94 8.05
C LEU A 98 6.43 -18.50 8.27
N ASP A 99 5.55 -18.78 7.29
CA ASP A 99 4.17 -18.29 7.24
C ASP A 99 4.06 -16.77 7.44
N GLN A 100 4.88 -16.02 6.72
CA GLN A 100 4.98 -14.56 6.84
C GLN A 100 4.70 -13.86 5.52
N TRP A 101 3.93 -12.77 5.59
CA TRP A 101 3.75 -11.85 4.47
C TRP A 101 3.23 -10.51 4.98
N GLY A 102 3.89 -9.42 4.60
CA GLY A 102 3.48 -8.04 4.90
C GLY A 102 2.48 -7.49 3.89
N ILE A 103 1.34 -7.00 4.37
CA ILE A 103 0.39 -6.23 3.55
C ILE A 103 -0.07 -5.00 4.32
N ALA A 104 0.06 -3.83 3.70
CA ALA A 104 -0.50 -2.58 4.22
C ALA A 104 -1.35 -1.89 3.14
N LEU A 105 -2.40 -1.18 3.58
CA LEU A 105 -3.17 -0.31 2.69
C LEU A 105 -2.94 1.15 3.05
N MET A 106 -2.78 2.00 2.06
CA MET A 106 -2.80 3.45 2.23
C MET A 106 -3.91 4.04 1.38
N ASN A 107 -4.71 4.93 1.94
CA ASN A 107 -5.75 5.65 1.23
C ASN A 107 -5.42 7.14 1.30
N LEU A 108 -4.95 7.72 0.20
CA LEU A 108 -4.48 9.11 0.18
C LEU A 108 -4.96 9.87 -1.05
N ARG A 109 -5.12 11.18 -0.88
CA ARG A 109 -5.37 12.09 -1.99
C ARG A 109 -4.03 12.49 -2.60
N ALA A 110 -3.70 11.88 -3.72
CA ALA A 110 -2.48 12.16 -4.45
C ALA A 110 -2.81 12.52 -5.90
N ASN A 111 -2.02 13.43 -6.48
CA ASN A 111 -2.09 13.72 -7.91
C ASN A 111 -1.26 12.67 -8.68
N VAL A 112 -1.80 11.45 -8.79
CA VAL A 112 -1.15 10.36 -9.53
C VAL A 112 -1.71 10.25 -10.95
N PRO A 113 -0.86 9.87 -11.93
CA PRO A 113 -1.33 9.63 -13.29
C PRO A 113 -2.50 8.63 -13.31
N GLY A 114 -3.59 8.99 -14.00
CA GLY A 114 -4.77 8.12 -14.13
C GLY A 114 -5.83 8.29 -13.03
N ALA A 115 -5.59 9.09 -11.99
CA ALA A 115 -6.62 9.53 -11.05
C ALA A 115 -7.10 10.95 -11.38
N LEU A 116 -8.38 11.27 -11.14
CA LEU A 116 -8.83 12.66 -11.25
C LEU A 116 -8.27 13.47 -10.07
N PRO A 117 -7.83 14.73 -10.27
CA PRO A 117 -7.36 15.57 -9.19
C PRO A 117 -8.36 15.64 -8.03
N GLY A 118 -7.86 15.45 -6.81
CA GLY A 118 -8.68 15.50 -5.59
C GLY A 118 -9.39 14.19 -5.23
N GLN A 119 -9.28 13.13 -6.04
CA GLN A 119 -9.78 11.81 -5.67
C GLN A 119 -8.81 11.07 -4.75
N ALA A 120 -9.37 10.23 -3.87
CA ALA A 120 -8.61 9.33 -3.05
C ALA A 120 -8.13 8.14 -3.89
N THR A 121 -6.87 7.77 -3.72
CA THR A 121 -6.25 6.60 -4.36
C THR A 121 -5.83 5.62 -3.27
N VAL A 122 -6.21 4.36 -3.45
CA VAL A 122 -5.80 3.27 -2.56
C VAL A 122 -4.53 2.63 -3.12
N PHE A 123 -3.48 2.59 -2.31
CA PHE A 123 -2.25 1.87 -2.56
C PHE A 123 -2.22 0.63 -1.69
N MET A 124 -1.89 -0.50 -2.31
CA MET A 124 -1.66 -1.76 -1.61
C MET A 124 -0.19 -2.08 -1.64
N LEU A 125 0.44 -2.03 -0.47
CA LEU A 125 1.85 -2.38 -0.28
C LEU A 125 1.93 -3.87 0.00
N MET A 126 2.74 -4.58 -0.77
CA MET A 126 2.94 -6.02 -0.66
C MET A 126 4.36 -6.37 -1.05
N GLY A 127 4.91 -7.41 -0.44
CA GLY A 127 6.26 -7.84 -0.77
C GLY A 127 7.31 -7.11 0.08
N ASP A 128 8.51 -6.96 -0.44
CA ASP A 128 9.56 -6.14 0.18
C ASP A 128 9.42 -4.71 -0.32
N THR A 129 8.43 -3.99 0.23
CA THR A 129 8.13 -2.60 -0.14
C THR A 129 8.34 -1.69 1.05
N GLU A 130 9.00 -0.56 0.81
CA GLU A 130 9.22 0.54 1.75
C GLU A 130 8.75 1.85 1.11
N VAL A 131 8.06 2.67 1.90
CA VAL A 131 7.58 4.00 1.49
C VAL A 131 8.00 5.01 2.55
N ASP A 132 8.73 6.01 2.10
CA ASP A 132 9.20 7.11 2.93
C ASP A 132 8.35 8.36 2.77
N ASN A 133 8.12 9.06 3.86
CA ASN A 133 7.60 10.41 3.83
C ASN A 133 8.72 11.38 3.46
N ALA A 134 8.72 11.84 2.21
CA ALA A 134 9.72 12.77 1.70
C ALA A 134 9.52 14.23 2.14
N VAL A 135 8.55 14.52 3.02
CA VAL A 135 8.35 15.86 3.59
C VAL A 135 9.19 15.98 4.86
N PRO A 136 10.17 16.91 4.90
CA PRO A 136 10.93 17.18 6.12
C PRO A 136 10.01 17.60 7.27
N PRO A 137 10.24 17.16 8.53
CA PRO A 137 9.37 17.51 9.65
C PRO A 137 9.18 19.01 9.89
N ASP A 138 10.18 19.82 9.55
CA ASP A 138 10.17 21.28 9.65
C ASP A 138 9.44 21.96 8.47
N ALA A 139 9.22 21.23 7.37
CA ALA A 139 8.45 21.67 6.21
C ALA A 139 6.98 21.22 6.24
N MET A 140 6.55 20.48 7.29
CA MET A 140 5.13 20.18 7.50
C MET A 140 4.37 21.47 7.79
N LEU A 141 3.60 21.94 6.81
CA LEU A 141 2.66 23.04 7.01
C LEU A 141 1.47 22.54 7.84
N PRO A 142 1.06 23.25 8.90
CA PRO A 142 -0.16 22.91 9.62
C PRO A 142 -1.35 23.00 8.65
N GLU A 143 -2.33 22.11 8.83
CA GLU A 143 -3.61 22.25 8.14
C GLU A 143 -4.24 23.57 8.61
N VAL A 144 -4.41 24.50 7.67
CA VAL A 144 -4.97 25.83 7.91
C VAL A 144 -6.26 25.99 7.15
N ASP A 145 -7.27 26.52 7.84
CA ASP A 145 -8.53 26.90 7.22
C ASP A 145 -8.25 27.97 6.15
N PRO A 146 -8.65 27.74 4.89
CA PRO A 146 -8.38 28.69 3.83
C PRO A 146 -9.08 30.01 4.10
N VAL A 147 -8.39 31.11 3.83
CA VAL A 147 -8.96 32.46 3.94
C VAL A 147 -9.40 32.92 2.56
N GLU A 148 -10.66 33.40 2.44
CA GLU A 148 -11.14 34.01 1.20
C GLU A 148 -10.39 35.33 0.97
N THR A 149 -9.72 35.44 -0.17
CA THR A 149 -9.03 36.65 -0.60
C THR A 149 -9.53 37.10 -1.97
N ARG A 150 -9.19 38.34 -2.32
CA ARG A 150 -9.51 38.90 -3.63
C ARG A 150 -8.29 39.51 -4.28
N THR A 151 -8.14 39.27 -5.56
CA THR A 151 -7.14 39.95 -6.37
C THR A 151 -7.47 41.44 -6.47
N THR A 152 -6.51 42.32 -6.22
CA THR A 152 -6.69 43.78 -6.36
C THR A 152 -6.49 44.24 -7.81
N ALA A 153 -5.66 43.52 -8.56
CA ALA A 153 -5.42 43.70 -9.99
C ALA A 153 -5.49 42.35 -10.72
N GLU A 154 -5.31 42.36 -12.03
CA GLU A 154 -5.08 41.12 -12.77
C GLU A 154 -3.84 40.41 -12.21
N ALA A 155 -3.96 39.14 -11.86
CA ALA A 155 -2.92 38.36 -11.20
C ALA A 155 -2.64 37.06 -11.96
N ARG A 156 -1.35 36.73 -12.08
CA ARG A 156 -0.92 35.46 -12.69
C ARG A 156 -0.91 34.37 -11.63
N LEU A 157 -1.70 33.31 -11.83
CA LEU A 157 -1.58 32.10 -11.02
C LEU A 157 -0.41 31.25 -11.55
N ALA A 158 0.57 30.99 -10.70
CA ALA A 158 1.78 30.23 -11.04
C ALA A 158 1.75 28.82 -10.44
N SER A 159 2.51 27.89 -11.03
CA SER A 159 2.63 26.51 -10.54
C SER A 159 3.48 26.37 -9.27
N GLY A 160 4.08 27.47 -8.79
CA GLY A 160 4.88 27.54 -7.57
C GLY A 160 5.29 28.98 -7.25
N PRO A 161 5.80 29.25 -6.03
CA PRO A 161 6.16 30.59 -5.55
C PRO A 161 7.52 31.03 -6.12
N ALA A 162 7.62 31.15 -7.45
CA ALA A 162 8.83 31.58 -8.12
C ALA A 162 8.50 32.41 -9.36
N ALA A 163 9.29 33.46 -9.62
CA ALA A 163 9.07 34.35 -10.77
C ALA A 163 9.09 33.59 -12.10
N ASN A 164 9.95 32.58 -12.22
CA ASN A 164 10.10 31.71 -13.39
C ASN A 164 9.16 30.49 -13.41
N ALA A 165 8.25 30.35 -12.44
CA ALA A 165 7.27 29.27 -12.45
C ALA A 165 6.30 29.39 -13.64
N ASN A 166 5.81 28.24 -14.11
CA ASN A 166 4.86 28.17 -15.21
C ASN A 166 3.55 28.86 -14.86
N ARG A 167 2.95 29.56 -15.82
CA ARG A 167 1.61 30.13 -15.66
C ARG A 167 0.57 29.02 -15.75
N VAL A 168 -0.22 28.88 -14.70
CA VAL A 168 -1.40 27.99 -14.65
C VAL A 168 -2.62 28.72 -15.20
N ALA A 169 -2.88 29.95 -14.72
CA ALA A 169 -4.02 30.75 -15.12
C ALA A 169 -3.77 32.26 -14.98
N LEU A 170 -4.70 33.06 -15.49
CA LEU A 170 -4.78 34.50 -15.29
C LEU A 170 -6.08 34.82 -14.57
N LEU A 171 -5.97 35.49 -13.43
CA LEU A 171 -7.10 35.88 -12.59
C LEU A 171 -7.42 37.34 -12.85
N ALA A 172 -8.67 37.64 -13.19
CA ALA A 172 -9.13 39.03 -13.31
C ALA A 172 -9.04 39.76 -11.97
N SER A 173 -9.04 41.10 -12.00
CA SER A 173 -9.20 41.90 -10.78
C SER A 173 -10.55 41.59 -10.11
N GLY A 174 -10.54 41.49 -8.78
CA GLY A 174 -11.71 41.16 -7.97
C GLY A 174 -12.07 39.67 -7.91
N ALA A 175 -11.27 38.79 -8.55
CA ALA A 175 -11.45 37.35 -8.49
C ALA A 175 -11.30 36.86 -7.05
N ARG A 176 -12.22 36.00 -6.60
CA ARG A 176 -12.17 35.38 -5.27
C ARG A 176 -11.35 34.10 -5.33
N ILE A 177 -10.41 33.96 -4.41
CA ILE A 177 -9.59 32.76 -4.25
C ILE A 177 -9.51 32.38 -2.78
N GLN A 178 -9.13 31.14 -2.51
CA GLN A 178 -8.88 30.64 -1.16
C GLN A 178 -7.36 30.57 -0.96
N ALA A 179 -6.81 31.36 -0.04
CA ALA A 179 -5.39 31.38 0.28
C ALA A 179 -5.12 30.51 1.52
N GLN A 180 -4.06 29.72 1.48
CA GLN A 180 -3.71 28.77 2.54
C GLN A 180 -2.30 29.00 3.10
N GLY A 181 -1.55 29.98 2.60
CA GLY A 181 -0.20 30.23 3.07
C GLY A 181 0.42 31.46 2.42
N LEU A 182 1.56 31.86 2.98
CA LEU A 182 2.45 32.86 2.43
C LEU A 182 3.84 32.25 2.32
N SER A 183 4.62 32.64 1.32
CA SER A 183 6.04 32.29 1.25
C SER A 183 6.81 32.95 2.41
N PRO A 184 7.96 32.39 2.83
CA PRO A 184 8.73 32.92 3.97
C PRO A 184 9.17 34.38 3.83
N ASP A 185 9.35 34.84 2.59
CA ASP A 185 9.66 36.23 2.23
C ASP A 185 8.42 37.13 2.10
N GLY A 186 7.21 36.55 2.08
CA GLY A 186 5.94 37.27 1.96
C GLY A 186 5.61 37.74 0.55
N ASP A 187 6.37 37.30 -0.45
CA ASP A 187 6.17 37.69 -1.86
C ASP A 187 5.04 36.91 -2.56
N TRP A 188 4.63 35.76 -2.00
CA TRP A 188 3.60 34.86 -2.54
C TRP A 188 2.60 34.42 -1.48
#